data_AF-A0A2K8QHZ0-F1
#
_entry.id   AF-A0A2K8QHZ0-F1
#
_cell.length_a   1.000
_cell.length_b   1.000
_cell.length_c   1.000
_cell.angle_alpha   90.00
_cell.angle_beta   90.00
_cell.angle_gamma   90.00
#
_symmetry.space_group_name_H-M   'P 1'
#
loop_
_entity.id
_entity.type
_entity.pdbx_description
1 polymer ?
#
loop_
_entity_poly.entity_id
_entity_poly.type
_entity_poly.pdbx_seq_one_letter_code
_entity_poly.pdbx_strand_id
1 'polypeptide(L)'
;MKKEWFATSELVGIGGLPKSRQGLNKRAREDGWEKRRRKGVQGRGVEYSIHSLPQSVQQTLLMQETSGEYSAKPSDMLSVWIQIYHQLSVPEREKLIAYIMREGVSATLKQLGLANPASVTLIKDFSD
;
A
#
# COMPACT_ATOMS: atom_id res chain seq x y z
N MET A 1 6.74 -17.73 -4.79
CA MET A 1 5.55 -18.56 -5.10
C MET A 1 4.32 -17.71 -4.83
N LYS A 2 3.38 -17.60 -5.77
CA LYS A 2 2.16 -16.79 -5.58
C LYS A 2 1.21 -17.49 -4.61
N LYS A 3 0.52 -16.74 -3.77
CA LYS A 3 -0.45 -17.31 -2.84
C LYS A 3 -1.71 -17.72 -3.60
N GLU A 4 -2.05 -19.01 -3.57
CA GLU A 4 -3.21 -19.55 -4.33
C GLU A 4 -4.48 -19.75 -3.49
N TRP A 5 -4.36 -19.77 -2.17
CA TRP A 5 -5.47 -20.09 -1.26
C TRP A 5 -5.67 -19.00 -0.23
N PHE A 6 -6.90 -18.51 -0.10
CA PHE A 6 -7.24 -17.33 0.69
C PHE A 6 -8.24 -17.70 1.79
N ALA A 7 -7.97 -17.29 3.03
CA ALA A 7 -8.87 -17.54 4.14
C ALA A 7 -10.11 -16.64 4.04
N THR A 8 -11.22 -17.08 4.65
CA THR A 8 -12.47 -16.29 4.72
C THR A 8 -12.23 -14.86 5.22
N SER A 9 -11.35 -14.68 6.22
CA SER A 9 -11.01 -13.37 6.77
C SER A 9 -10.32 -12.44 5.77
N GLU A 10 -9.63 -13.00 4.78
CA GLU A 10 -8.89 -12.25 3.76
C GLU A 10 -9.79 -11.83 2.59
N LEU A 11 -10.98 -12.42 2.45
CA LEU A 11 -11.88 -12.15 1.32
C LEU A 11 -13.06 -11.26 1.70
N VAL A 12 -13.33 -11.09 2.99
CA VAL A 12 -14.46 -10.28 3.48
C VAL A 12 -14.31 -8.83 3.01
N GLY A 13 -15.31 -8.32 2.30
CA GLY A 13 -15.37 -6.93 1.84
C GLY A 13 -14.44 -6.57 0.67
N ILE A 14 -13.67 -7.52 0.11
CA ILE A 14 -12.78 -7.27 -1.03
C ILE A 14 -13.56 -7.29 -2.35
N GLY A 15 -13.29 -6.36 -3.27
CA GLY A 15 -13.74 -6.46 -4.66
C GLY A 15 -15.26 -6.59 -4.84
N GLY A 16 -16.05 -6.03 -3.92
CA GLY A 16 -17.52 -6.12 -3.92
C GLY A 16 -18.09 -7.33 -3.16
N LEU A 17 -17.24 -8.12 -2.49
CA LEU A 17 -17.67 -9.25 -1.68
C LEU A 17 -18.43 -8.82 -0.41
N PRO A 18 -19.30 -9.71 0.13
CA PRO A 18 -20.01 -9.44 1.37
C PRO A 18 -19.07 -9.05 2.51
N LYS A 19 -19.49 -8.07 3.31
CA LYS A 19 -18.76 -7.59 4.51
C LYS A 19 -18.89 -8.51 5.72
N SER A 20 -19.63 -9.62 5.61
CA SER A 20 -19.79 -10.61 6.66
C SER A 20 -19.32 -11.99 6.19
N ARG A 21 -18.72 -12.76 7.11
CA ARG A 21 -18.28 -14.14 6.83
C ARG A 21 -19.44 -15.05 6.40
N GLN A 22 -20.62 -14.85 6.99
CA GLN A 22 -21.83 -15.61 6.67
C GLN A 22 -22.27 -15.34 5.24
N GLY A 23 -22.33 -14.06 4.84
CA GLY A 23 -22.67 -13.66 3.47
C GLY A 23 -21.66 -14.20 2.46
N LEU A 24 -20.37 -14.12 2.79
CA LEU A 24 -19.32 -14.67 1.93
C LEU A 24 -19.45 -16.18 1.75
N ASN A 25 -19.70 -16.94 2.82
CA ASN A 25 -19.88 -18.39 2.73
C ASN A 25 -21.15 -18.79 1.97
N LYS A 26 -22.21 -17.96 2.03
CA LYS A 26 -23.40 -18.15 1.21
C LYS A 26 -23.06 -17.95 -0.27
N ARG A 27 -22.42 -16.84 -0.61
CA ARG A 27 -21.98 -16.52 -1.97
C ARG A 27 -21.04 -17.59 -2.54
N ALA A 28 -20.06 -18.04 -1.76
CA ALA A 28 -19.13 -19.09 -2.17
C ALA A 28 -19.82 -20.44 -2.46
N ARG A 29 -20.94 -20.73 -1.77
CA ARG A 29 -21.77 -21.91 -2.08
C ARG A 29 -22.57 -21.71 -3.37
N GLU A 30 -23.18 -20.55 -3.55
CA GLU A 30 -23.98 -20.22 -4.73
C GLU A 30 -23.13 -20.20 -6.00
N ASP A 31 -21.94 -19.61 -5.93
CA ASP A 31 -21.00 -19.47 -7.04
C ASP A 31 -20.06 -20.68 -7.20
N GLY A 32 -20.20 -21.72 -6.35
CA GLY A 32 -19.47 -22.98 -6.48
C GLY A 32 -17.95 -22.88 -6.27
N TRP A 33 -17.49 -22.01 -5.37
CA TRP A 33 -16.06 -21.78 -5.17
C TRP A 33 -15.33 -23.02 -4.66
N GLU A 34 -14.12 -23.24 -5.19
CA GLU A 34 -13.24 -24.31 -4.76
C GLU A 34 -12.71 -24.00 -3.36
N LYS A 35 -12.92 -24.93 -2.43
CA LYS A 35 -12.63 -24.73 -1.01
C LYS A 35 -11.83 -25.90 -0.44
N ARG A 36 -10.94 -25.59 0.49
CA ARG A 36 -10.21 -26.59 1.28
C ARG A 36 -10.27 -26.28 2.77
N ARG A 37 -10.03 -27.31 3.58
CA ARG A 37 -9.80 -27.13 5.01
C ARG A 37 -8.38 -26.59 5.22
N ARG A 38 -8.25 -25.63 6.11
CA ARG A 38 -6.94 -25.08 6.50
C ARG A 38 -6.12 -26.17 7.21
N LYS A 39 -4.88 -26.40 6.78
CA LYS A 39 -3.97 -27.37 7.41
C LYS A 39 -3.34 -26.75 8.66
N GLY A 40 -3.23 -27.53 9.75
CA GLY A 40 -2.40 -27.18 10.91
C GLY A 40 -2.99 -26.20 11.93
N VAL A 41 -4.29 -25.91 11.90
CA VAL A 41 -4.92 -25.00 12.90
C VAL A 41 -6.04 -25.72 13.64
N GLN A 42 -6.10 -25.56 14.96
CA GLN A 42 -7.17 -26.06 15.82
C GLN A 42 -8.46 -25.26 15.54
N GLY A 43 -9.22 -25.65 14.52
CA GLY A 43 -10.49 -25.01 14.15
C GLY A 43 -11.00 -25.36 12.74
N ARG A 44 -12.29 -25.12 12.48
CA ARG A 44 -12.97 -25.34 11.17
C ARG A 44 -12.67 -24.22 10.14
N GLY A 45 -11.41 -23.81 9.99
CA GLY A 45 -11.02 -22.80 9.01
C GLY A 45 -11.15 -23.31 7.58
N VAL A 46 -11.77 -22.50 6.70
CA VAL A 46 -11.94 -22.80 5.27
C VAL A 46 -11.17 -21.76 4.46
N GLU A 47 -10.47 -22.22 3.43
CA GLU A 47 -9.78 -21.40 2.43
C GLU A 47 -10.39 -21.63 1.05
N TYR A 48 -10.36 -20.61 0.21
CA TYR A 48 -10.87 -20.64 -1.17
C TYR A 48 -9.74 -20.43 -2.18
N SER A 49 -9.81 -21.13 -3.30
CA SER A 49 -8.83 -21.05 -4.41
C SER A 49 -9.04 -19.76 -5.20
N ILE A 50 -7.96 -19.02 -5.48
CA ILE A 50 -8.00 -17.77 -6.26
C ILE A 50 -8.66 -17.95 -7.63
N HIS A 51 -8.45 -19.11 -8.27
CA HIS A 51 -8.98 -19.42 -9.59
C HIS A 51 -10.50 -19.57 -9.62
N SER A 52 -11.11 -19.84 -8.46
CA SER A 52 -12.56 -19.96 -8.32
C SER A 52 -13.26 -18.66 -7.91
N LEU A 53 -12.49 -17.60 -7.61
CA LEU A 53 -13.03 -16.31 -7.20
C LEU A 53 -13.48 -15.46 -8.41
N PRO A 54 -14.37 -14.49 -8.23
CA PRO A 54 -14.72 -13.54 -9.29
C PRO A 54 -13.51 -12.76 -9.79
N GLN A 55 -13.49 -12.41 -11.08
CA GLN A 55 -12.38 -11.69 -11.70
C GLN A 55 -12.05 -10.36 -11.00
N SER A 56 -13.07 -9.62 -10.53
CA SER A 56 -12.88 -8.39 -9.75
C SER A 56 -12.09 -8.62 -8.46
N VAL A 57 -12.33 -9.75 -7.80
CA VAL A 57 -11.64 -10.17 -6.57
C VAL A 57 -10.23 -10.62 -6.90
N GLN A 58 -10.04 -11.42 -7.96
CA GLN A 58 -8.71 -11.85 -8.41
C GLN A 58 -7.79 -10.66 -8.71
N GLN A 59 -8.28 -9.68 -9.48
CA GLN A 59 -7.52 -8.46 -9.79
C GLN A 59 -7.15 -7.69 -8.52
N THR A 60 -8.10 -7.54 -7.59
CA THR A 60 -7.84 -6.84 -6.32
C THR A 60 -6.77 -7.55 -5.49
N LEU A 61 -6.83 -8.88 -5.39
CA LEU A 61 -5.85 -9.68 -4.65
C LEU A 61 -4.46 -9.64 -5.30
N LEU A 62 -4.39 -9.67 -6.64
CA LEU A 62 -3.13 -9.55 -7.37
C LEU A 62 -2.50 -8.16 -7.18
N MET A 63 -3.29 -7.08 -7.19
CA MET A 63 -2.80 -5.72 -6.92
C MET A 63 -2.29 -5.55 -5.48
N GLN A 64 -2.95 -6.20 -4.52
CA GLN A 64 -2.50 -6.24 -3.12
C GLN A 64 -1.21 -7.06 -2.95
N GLU A 65 -1.04 -8.16 -3.70
CA GLU A 65 0.21 -8.94 -3.68
C GLU A 65 1.38 -8.13 -4.27
N THR A 66 1.15 -7.31 -5.29
CA THR A 66 2.18 -6.39 -5.84
C THR A 66 2.57 -5.25 -4.92
N SER A 67 1.75 -4.96 -3.90
CA SER A 67 2.08 -4.01 -2.83
C SER A 67 2.62 -4.71 -1.56
N GLY A 68 2.91 -6.01 -1.65
CA GLY A 68 3.21 -6.90 -0.53
C GLY A 68 4.68 -7.21 -0.24
N GLU A 69 5.64 -6.61 -0.93
CA GLU A 69 7.04 -6.62 -0.48
C GLU A 69 7.34 -5.26 0.15
N TYR A 70 7.79 -5.26 1.42
CA TYR A 70 7.87 -4.13 2.36
C TYR A 70 6.56 -3.73 3.08
N SER A 71 5.93 -4.69 3.78
CA SER A 71 5.21 -4.33 5.02
C SER A 71 6.22 -3.96 6.13
N ALA A 72 7.01 -2.90 5.92
CA ALA A 72 7.54 -2.17 7.05
C ALA A 72 6.32 -1.53 7.72
N LYS A 73 6.10 -1.75 9.03
CA LYS A 73 5.11 -0.93 9.74
C LYS A 73 5.46 0.53 9.45
N PRO A 74 4.51 1.48 9.40
CA PRO A 74 4.85 2.89 9.23
C PRO A 74 5.95 3.37 10.21
N SER A 75 5.98 2.78 11.41
CA SER A 75 7.06 2.94 12.39
C SER A 75 8.43 2.46 11.90
N ASP A 76 8.48 1.31 11.23
CA ASP A 76 9.71 0.67 10.76
C ASP A 76 10.28 1.44 9.57
N MET A 77 9.41 1.94 8.67
CA MET A 77 9.82 2.79 7.56
C MET A 77 10.37 4.13 8.05
N LEU A 78 9.67 4.80 8.98
CA LEU A 78 10.17 6.04 9.60
C LEU A 78 11.51 5.81 10.31
N SER A 79 11.68 4.66 10.97
CA SER A 79 12.93 4.31 11.65
C SER A 79 14.09 4.14 10.66
N VAL A 80 13.85 3.50 9.52
CA VAL A 80 14.85 3.37 8.44
C VAL A 80 15.23 4.75 7.90
N TRP A 81 14.25 5.63 7.66
CA TRP A 81 14.51 7.01 7.22
C TRP A 81 15.30 7.83 8.25
N ILE A 82 14.95 7.72 9.53
CA ILE A 82 15.68 8.38 10.63
C ILE A 82 17.12 7.87 10.70
N GLN A 83 17.33 6.56 10.53
CA GLN A 83 18.67 5.97 10.54
C GLN A 83 19.52 6.44 9.35
N ILE A 84 18.95 6.49 8.14
CA ILE A 84 19.62 7.05 6.95
C ILE A 84 19.95 8.52 7.18
N TYR A 85 19.00 9.30 7.72
CA TYR A 85 19.23 10.69 8.09
C TYR A 85 20.42 10.80 9.03
N HIS A 86 20.50 9.97 10.08
CA HIS A 86 21.60 9.97 11.04
C HIS A 86 22.98 9.64 10.46
N GLN A 87 23.07 8.93 9.33
CA GLN A 87 24.33 8.61 8.67
C GLN A 87 24.87 9.75 7.80
N LEU A 88 24.03 10.73 7.45
CA LEU A 88 24.44 11.90 6.67
C LEU A 88 25.22 12.88 7.56
N SER A 89 26.28 13.44 7.01
CA SER A 89 26.94 14.62 7.58
C SER A 89 26.02 15.83 7.55
N VAL A 90 26.31 16.84 8.38
CA VAL A 90 25.55 18.11 8.42
C VAL A 90 25.37 18.74 7.01
N PRO A 91 26.42 18.91 6.18
CA PRO A 91 26.24 19.51 4.86
C PRO A 91 25.42 18.65 3.89
N GLU A 92 25.40 17.33 4.06
CA GLU A 92 24.57 16.44 3.24
C GLU A 92 23.09 16.53 3.63
N ARG A 93 22.79 16.67 4.94
CA ARG A 93 21.42 16.89 5.43
C ARG A 93 20.85 18.20 4.93
N GLU A 94 21.63 19.27 4.97
CA GLU A 94 21.22 20.59 4.48
C GLU A 94 20.85 20.53 2.99
N LYS A 95 21.71 19.88 2.17
CA LYS A 95 21.42 19.67 0.75
C LYS A 95 20.18 18.82 0.51
N LEU A 96 20.01 17.74 1.27
CA LEU A 96 18.84 16.86 1.16
C LEU A 96 17.54 17.59 1.52
N ILE A 97 17.52 18.32 2.63
CA ILE A 97 16.35 19.10 3.07
C ILE A 97 16.03 20.19 2.05
N ALA A 98 17.04 20.93 1.58
CA ALA A 98 16.85 21.97 0.57
C ALA A 98 16.27 21.38 -0.73
N TYR A 99 16.73 20.21 -1.15
CA TYR A 99 16.20 19.51 -2.32
C TYR A 99 14.73 19.09 -2.13
N ILE A 100 14.42 18.41 -1.01
CA ILE A 100 13.05 17.97 -0.70
C ILE A 100 12.10 19.17 -0.61
N MET A 101 12.54 20.26 0.01
CA MET A 101 11.75 21.49 0.10
C MET A 101 11.54 22.13 -1.27
N ARG A 102 12.57 22.21 -2.12
CA ARG A 102 12.45 22.79 -3.46
C ARG A 102 11.48 22.00 -4.34
N GLU A 103 11.63 20.68 -4.39
CA GLU A 103 10.77 19.83 -5.22
C GLU A 103 9.37 19.67 -4.61
N GLY A 104 9.28 19.52 -3.29
CA GLY A 104 8.01 19.38 -2.58
C GLY A 104 7.17 20.67 -2.58
N VAL A 105 7.79 21.82 -2.31
CA VAL A 105 7.11 23.13 -2.39
C VAL A 105 6.75 23.45 -3.83
N SER A 106 7.62 23.17 -4.81
CA SER A 106 7.28 23.39 -6.22
C SER A 106 6.10 22.53 -6.68
N ALA A 107 6.07 21.25 -6.30
CA ALA A 107 4.95 20.34 -6.61
C ALA A 107 3.64 20.79 -5.96
N THR A 108 3.67 21.21 -4.69
CA THR A 108 2.47 21.69 -3.97
C THR A 108 1.98 23.03 -4.52
N LEU A 109 2.88 23.99 -4.79
CA LEU A 109 2.52 25.26 -5.44
C LEU A 109 1.91 25.04 -6.83
N LYS A 110 2.42 24.07 -7.59
CA LYS A 110 1.85 23.67 -8.89
C LYS A 110 0.45 23.06 -8.74
N GLN A 111 0.24 22.19 -7.76
CA GLN A 111 -1.08 21.61 -7.47
C GLN A 111 -2.10 22.64 -7.00
N LEU A 112 -1.65 23.69 -6.30
CA LEU A 112 -2.49 24.80 -5.84
C LEU A 112 -2.71 25.88 -6.92
N GLY A 113 -2.12 25.74 -8.11
CA GLY A 113 -2.22 26.74 -9.18
C GLY A 113 -1.46 28.04 -8.91
N LEU A 114 -0.57 28.05 -7.92
CA LEU A 114 0.22 29.22 -7.48
C LEU A 114 1.61 29.26 -8.12
N ALA A 115 2.00 28.21 -8.86
CA ALA A 115 3.26 28.16 -9.60
C ALA A 115 3.17 29.04 -10.87
N ASN A 116 3.30 30.36 -10.68
CA ASN A 116 3.56 31.30 -11.76
C ASN A 116 5.08 31.28 -12.08
N PRO A 117 5.52 31.14 -13.35
CA PRO A 117 6.94 31.17 -13.72
C PRO A 117 7.68 32.47 -13.30
N ALA A 118 6.97 33.53 -12.94
CA ALA A 118 7.55 34.79 -12.44
C ALA A 118 8.05 34.74 -10.97
N SER A 119 7.63 33.76 -10.16
CA SER A 119 7.96 33.71 -8.73
C SER A 119 9.29 33.01 -8.42
N VAL A 120 9.88 32.33 -9.41
CA VAL A 120 11.14 31.57 -9.25
C VAL A 120 12.34 32.51 -9.02
N THR A 121 12.20 33.80 -9.32
CA THR A 121 13.27 34.80 -9.16
C THR A 121 13.44 35.29 -7.73
N LEU A 122 12.45 35.13 -6.85
CA LEU A 122 12.46 35.72 -5.48
C LEU A 122 13.12 34.83 -4.41
N ILE A 123 13.50 33.59 -4.72
CA ILE A 123 14.15 32.67 -3.75
C ILE A 123 15.68 32.78 -3.83
N LYS A 124 16.22 33.53 -4.80
CA LYS A 124 17.67 33.74 -4.95
C LYS A 124 18.28 34.67 -3.90
N ASP A 125 17.47 35.41 -3.14
CA ASP A 125 17.95 36.45 -2.21
C ASP A 125 18.15 35.96 -0.76
N PHE A 126 18.01 34.66 -0.49
CA PHE A 126 18.26 34.07 0.84
C PHE A 126 19.62 33.35 0.96
N SER A 127 20.53 33.61 0.02
CA SER A 127 21.87 33.00 0.00
C SER A 127 22.97 34.03 -0.25
N ASP A 128 22.93 35.14 0.48
CA ASP A 128 24.11 35.97 0.80
C ASP A 128 24.23 36.11 2.33
#